data_AF-A0AAE8K995-F1
#
_entry.id   AF-A0AAE8K995-F1
#
_cell.length_a   1.000
_cell.length_b   1.000
_cell.length_c   1.000
_cell.angle_alpha   90.00
_cell.angle_beta   90.00
_cell.angle_gamma   90.00
#
_symmetry.space_group_name_H-M   'P 1'
#
loop_
_entity.id
_entity.type
_entity.pdbx_description
1 polymer ?
#
loop_
_entity_poly.entity_id
_entity_poly.type
_entity_poly.pdbx_seq_one_letter_code
_entity_poly.pdbx_strand_id
1 'polypeptide(L)'
;MDKISYKIAVVGNRDTILPFKLIGFQTFPVKEAQETINTLRRLAREDFGIIYLTEDMAADIPETLAYYDQLEIPALVLIPTHKGSTGLALSRIHENVEKAVGQDIL
;
A
#
# COMPACT_ATOMS: atom_id res chain seq x y z
N MET A 1 18.38 -22.49 1.48
CA MET A 1 17.45 -21.37 1.73
C MET A 1 16.54 -21.32 0.53
N ASP A 2 15.32 -21.83 0.65
CA ASP A 2 14.38 -21.85 -0.47
C ASP A 2 14.13 -20.41 -0.92
N LYS A 3 14.30 -20.16 -2.21
CA LYS A 3 14.07 -18.85 -2.81
C LYS A 3 12.57 -18.62 -2.84
N ILE A 4 12.00 -18.06 -1.78
CA ILE A 4 10.60 -17.66 -1.76
C ILE A 4 10.45 -16.51 -2.77
N SER A 5 9.73 -16.77 -3.87
CA SER A 5 9.48 -15.79 -4.92
C SER A 5 8.16 -15.10 -4.65
N TYR A 6 8.22 -13.96 -3.97
CA TYR A 6 7.04 -13.14 -3.73
C TYR A 6 6.63 -12.35 -4.97
N LYS A 7 5.31 -12.23 -5.18
CA LYS A 7 4.72 -11.39 -6.22
C LYS A 7 4.61 -9.94 -5.75
N ILE A 8 4.49 -9.02 -6.71
CA ILE A 8 4.23 -7.60 -6.47
C ILE A 8 2.85 -7.24 -7.01
N ALA A 9 2.04 -6.59 -6.17
CA ALA A 9 0.74 -6.05 -6.53
C ALA A 9 0.74 -4.53 -6.57
N VAL A 10 -0.13 -3.95 -7.39
CA VAL A 10 -0.49 -2.53 -7.37
C VAL A 10 -2.01 -2.42 -7.28
N VAL A 11 -2.51 -1.73 -6.27
CA VAL A 11 -3.93 -1.54 -5.97
C VAL A 11 -4.24 -0.05 -6.07
N GLY A 12 -5.30 0.32 -6.80
CA GLY A 12 -5.69 1.71 -6.97
C GLY A 12 -6.69 1.92 -8.09
N ASN A 13 -6.98 3.18 -8.42
CA ASN A 13 -7.83 3.49 -9.56
C ASN A 13 -7.20 2.96 -10.86
N ARG A 14 -8.01 2.32 -11.71
CA ARG A 14 -7.60 1.66 -12.95
C ARG A 14 -6.65 2.52 -13.78
N ASP A 15 -7.01 3.76 -14.05
CA ASP A 15 -6.24 4.62 -14.96
C ASP A 15 -4.86 5.00 -14.39
N THR A 16 -4.73 5.00 -13.06
CA THR A 16 -3.47 5.30 -12.37
C THR A 16 -2.52 4.09 -12.35
N ILE A 17 -3.05 2.86 -12.26
CA ILE A 17 -2.23 1.67 -12.02
C ILE A 17 -1.87 0.88 -13.29
N LEU A 18 -2.55 1.12 -14.40
CA LEU A 18 -2.33 0.36 -15.65
C LEU A 18 -0.86 0.34 -16.14
N PRO A 19 -0.08 1.45 -16.07
CA PRO A 19 1.31 1.44 -16.52
C PRO A 19 2.20 0.42 -15.81
N PHE A 20 1.88 0.03 -14.57
CA PHE A 20 2.66 -0.96 -13.81
C PHE A 20 2.60 -2.37 -14.40
N LYS A 21 1.61 -2.69 -15.24
CA LYS A 21 1.59 -3.96 -15.98
C LYS A 21 2.80 -4.11 -16.90
N LEU A 22 3.31 -3.01 -17.44
CA LEU A 22 4.43 -3.01 -18.40
C LEU A 22 5.73 -3.51 -17.77
N ILE A 23 5.88 -3.37 -16.46
CA ILE A 23 7.04 -3.84 -15.70
C ILE A 23 6.78 -5.16 -14.96
N GLY A 24 5.69 -5.85 -15.29
CA GLY A 24 5.38 -7.19 -14.77
C GLY A 24 4.68 -7.20 -13.41
N PHE A 25 4.19 -6.06 -12.91
CA PHE A 25 3.42 -6.04 -11.66
C PHE A 25 1.96 -6.43 -11.91
N GLN A 26 1.35 -7.09 -10.93
CA GLN A 26 -0.07 -7.45 -11.01
C GLN A 26 -0.93 -6.29 -10.51
N THR A 27 -1.81 -5.78 -11.35
CA THR A 27 -2.64 -4.62 -11.02
C THR A 27 -4.05 -5.06 -10.62
N PHE A 28 -4.57 -4.49 -9.54
CA PHE A 28 -5.90 -4.76 -9.00
C PHE A 28 -6.68 -3.45 -8.89
N PRO A 29 -7.51 -3.12 -9.91
CA PRO A 29 -8.27 -1.89 -9.90
C PRO A 29 -9.34 -1.94 -8.81
N VAL A 30 -9.47 -0.86 -8.04
CA VAL A 30 -10.50 -0.68 -7.00
C VAL A 30 -11.07 0.73 -7.09
N LYS A 31 -12.27 0.94 -6.54
CA LYS A 31 -12.98 2.22 -6.58
C LYS A 31 -13.39 2.75 -5.20
N GLU A 32 -13.50 1.89 -4.20
CA GLU A 32 -14.05 2.23 -2.90
C GLU A 32 -13.33 1.50 -1.77
N ALA A 33 -13.41 2.06 -0.55
CA ALA A 33 -12.78 1.54 0.65
C ALA A 33 -13.01 0.04 0.87
N GLN A 34 -14.26 -0.42 0.77
CA GLN A 34 -14.60 -1.81 1.03
C GLN A 34 -13.99 -2.77 0.01
N GLU A 35 -13.93 -2.37 -1.26
CA GLU A 35 -13.28 -3.13 -2.33
C GLU A 35 -11.76 -3.19 -2.11
N THR A 36 -11.15 -2.07 -1.69
CA THR A 36 -9.74 -2.01 -1.31
C THR A 36 -9.43 -2.98 -0.18
N ILE A 37 -10.19 -2.96 0.92
CA ILE A 37 -10.01 -3.85 2.07
C ILE A 37 -10.10 -5.32 1.65
N ASN A 38 -11.13 -5.67 0.88
CA ASN A 38 -11.34 -7.04 0.41
C ASN A 38 -10.19 -7.51 -0.50
N THR A 39 -9.70 -6.61 -1.36
CA THR A 39 -8.55 -6.87 -2.24
C THR A 39 -7.30 -7.11 -1.42
N LEU A 40 -6.95 -6.22 -0.48
CA LEU A 40 -5.77 -6.39 0.38
C LEU A 40 -5.82 -7.72 1.14
N ARG A 41 -6.96 -8.04 1.75
CA ARG A 41 -7.16 -9.31 2.49
C ARG A 41 -6.95 -10.54 1.61
N ARG A 42 -7.39 -10.48 0.35
CA ARG A 42 -7.16 -11.55 -0.62
C ARG A 42 -5.67 -11.65 -0.97
N LEU A 43 -5.03 -10.54 -1.30
CA LEU A 43 -3.61 -10.51 -1.71
C LEU A 43 -2.67 -10.94 -0.59
N ALA A 44 -2.99 -10.63 0.67
CA ALA A 44 -2.24 -11.09 1.84
C ALA A 44 -2.20 -12.62 1.98
N ARG A 45 -3.08 -13.35 1.28
CA ARG A 45 -3.14 -14.82 1.25
C ARG A 45 -2.53 -15.42 -0.03
N GLU A 46 -2.06 -14.59 -0.97
CA GLU A 46 -1.68 -15.00 -2.35
C GLU A 46 -0.17 -14.77 -2.68
N ASP A 47 0.74 -15.10 -1.76
CA ASP A 47 2.21 -14.97 -1.95
C ASP A 47 2.68 -13.59 -2.46
N PHE A 48 1.97 -12.52 -2.13
CA PHE A 48 2.40 -11.16 -2.40
C PHE A 48 3.32 -10.68 -1.28
N GLY A 49 4.50 -10.20 -1.66
CA GLY A 49 5.49 -9.66 -0.71
C GLY A 49 5.35 -8.16 -0.54
N ILE A 50 5.00 -7.46 -1.63
CA ILE A 50 4.82 -6.02 -1.68
C ILE A 50 3.48 -5.73 -2.35
N ILE A 51 2.70 -4.86 -1.72
CA ILE A 51 1.48 -4.30 -2.30
C ILE A 51 1.67 -2.79 -2.34
N TYR A 52 1.76 -2.22 -3.54
CA TYR A 52 1.65 -0.78 -3.73
C TYR A 52 0.19 -0.38 -3.69
N LEU A 53 -0.15 0.64 -2.91
CA LEU A 53 -1.51 1.18 -2.77
C LEU A 53 -1.49 2.67 -3.06
N THR A 54 -2.39 3.16 -3.90
CA THR A 54 -2.49 4.59 -4.16
C THR A 54 -2.96 5.35 -2.90
N GLU A 55 -2.37 6.51 -2.64
CA GLU A 55 -2.63 7.29 -1.41
C GLU A 55 -4.11 7.71 -1.25
N ASP A 56 -4.81 7.93 -2.36
CA ASP A 56 -6.25 8.25 -2.35
C ASP A 56 -7.09 7.09 -1.80
N MET A 57 -6.79 5.85 -2.20
CA MET A 57 -7.46 4.66 -1.67
C MET A 57 -7.04 4.36 -0.23
N ALA A 58 -5.79 4.66 0.12
CA ALA A 58 -5.26 4.46 1.47
C ALA A 58 -5.92 5.39 2.49
N ALA A 59 -6.21 6.64 2.09
CA ALA A 59 -6.87 7.62 2.95
C ALA A 59 -8.24 7.16 3.47
N ASP A 60 -8.94 6.31 2.72
CA ASP A 60 -10.27 5.81 3.08
C ASP A 60 -10.24 4.59 4.02
N ILE A 61 -9.06 4.01 4.33
CA ILE A 61 -8.94 2.74 5.07
C ILE A 61 -7.88 2.76 6.20
N PRO A 62 -7.79 3.81 7.05
CA PRO A 62 -6.70 3.99 8.01
C PRO A 62 -6.53 2.81 8.99
N GLU A 63 -7.63 2.23 9.47
CA GLU A 63 -7.61 1.06 10.37
C GLU A 63 -6.99 -0.18 9.70
N THR A 64 -7.24 -0.35 8.41
CA THR A 64 -6.65 -1.45 7.63
C THR A 64 -5.17 -1.23 7.41
N LEU A 65 -4.73 0.01 7.18
CA LEU A 65 -3.30 0.33 7.10
C LEU A 65 -2.58 -0.01 8.42
N ALA A 66 -3.14 0.42 9.55
CA ALA A 66 -2.57 0.15 10.87
C ALA A 66 -2.47 -1.35 11.18
N TYR A 67 -3.41 -2.16 10.68
CA TYR A 67 -3.31 -3.62 10.77
C TYR A 67 -2.11 -4.17 9.97
N TYR A 68 -1.92 -3.72 8.72
CA TYR A 68 -0.80 -4.18 7.89
C TYR A 68 0.57 -3.66 8.36
N ASP A 69 0.64 -2.51 9.04
CA ASP A 69 1.87 -2.01 9.65
C ASP A 69 2.46 -2.96 10.70
N GLN A 70 1.62 -3.82 11.30
CA GLN A 70 2.04 -4.82 12.30
C GLN A 70 2.52 -6.13 11.68
N LEU A 71 2.38 -6.30 10.36
CA LEU A 71 2.74 -7.52 9.66
C LEU A 71 4.07 -7.35 8.92
N GLU A 72 4.89 -8.41 8.91
CA GLU A 72 6.11 -8.43 8.10
C GLU A 72 5.79 -8.55 6.60
N ILE A 73 4.76 -9.33 6.25
CA ILE A 73 4.37 -9.63 4.86
C ILE A 73 2.83 -9.68 4.78
N PRO A 74 2.20 -9.01 3.79
CA PRO A 74 2.80 -8.18 2.75
C PRO A 74 3.19 -6.78 3.26
N ALA A 75 4.28 -6.23 2.73
CA ALA A 75 4.63 -4.82 2.92
C ALA A 75 3.68 -3.94 2.10
N LEU A 76 2.92 -3.07 2.77
CA LEU A 76 1.98 -2.15 2.15
C LEU A 76 2.65 -0.78 1.92
N VAL A 77 2.92 -0.43 0.67
CA VAL A 77 3.67 0.78 0.29
C VAL A 77 2.74 1.77 -0.39
N LEU A 78 2.66 2.98 0.14
CA LEU A 78 1.81 4.03 -0.42
C LEU A 78 2.49 4.74 -1.60
N ILE A 79 1.75 4.98 -2.69
CA ILE A 79 2.25 5.68 -3.88
C ILE A 79 1.32 6.82 -4.30
N PRO A 80 1.85 7.93 -4.85
CA PRO A 80 1.03 9.01 -5.36
C PRO A 80 0.27 8.59 -6.63
N THR A 81 -0.69 9.41 -7.02
CA THR A 81 -1.40 9.26 -8.30
C THR A 81 -0.89 10.28 -9.32
N HIS A 82 -1.43 10.26 -10.54
CA HIS A 82 -1.20 11.30 -11.55
C HIS A 82 -1.68 12.69 -11.11
N LYS A 83 -2.56 12.78 -10.09
CA LYS A 83 -3.01 14.04 -9.49
C LYS A 83 -2.04 14.59 -8.44
N GLY A 84 -0.96 13.85 -8.13
CA GLY A 84 -0.01 14.16 -7.07
C GLY A 84 -0.19 13.28 -5.84
N SER A 85 0.56 13.63 -4.79
CA SER A 85 0.49 13.03 -3.46
C SER A 85 -0.54 13.78 -2.60
N THR A 86 -1.23 13.05 -1.73
CA THR A 86 -2.07 13.64 -0.66
C THR A 86 -1.25 14.01 0.57
N GLY A 87 0.06 13.68 0.59
CA GLY A 87 0.94 13.84 1.76
C GLY A 87 0.76 12.76 2.82
N LEU A 88 -0.08 11.74 2.57
CA LEU A 88 -0.39 10.69 3.53
C LEU A 88 0.84 9.84 3.86
N ALA A 89 1.62 9.42 2.86
CA ALA A 89 2.82 8.62 3.12
C ALA A 89 3.82 9.36 4.01
N LEU A 90 4.09 10.64 3.71
CA LEU A 90 5.00 11.47 4.50
C LEU A 90 4.47 11.72 5.91
N SER A 91 3.19 12.07 6.07
CA SER A 91 2.59 12.29 7.39
C SER A 91 2.73 11.05 8.27
N ARG A 92 2.50 9.86 7.71
CA ARG A 92 2.68 8.59 8.45
C ARG A 92 4.13 8.35 8.87
N ILE A 93 5.11 8.77 8.07
CA ILE A 93 6.53 8.70 8.45
C ILE A 93 6.79 9.61 9.66
N HIS A 94 6.36 10.87 9.63
CA HIS A 94 6.50 11.80 10.77
C HIS A 94 5.83 11.25 12.03
N GLU A 95 4.59 10.77 11.93
CA GLU A 95 3.88 10.17 13.07
C GLU A 95 4.61 8.96 13.66
N ASN A 96 5.17 8.10 12.80
CA ASN A 96 5.90 6.92 13.25
C ASN A 96 7.22 7.29 13.92
N VAL A 97 7.90 8.33 13.43
CA VAL A 97 9.10 8.89 14.07
C VAL A 97 8.77 9.50 15.42
N GLU A 98 7.71 10.30 15.51
CA GLU A 98 7.25 10.89 16.77
C GLU A 98 6.88 9.82 17.79
N LYS A 99 6.16 8.77 17.38
CA LYS A 99 5.83 7.64 18.26
C LYS A 99 7.06 6.89 18.77
N ALA A 100 8.10 6.76 17.94
CA ALA A 100 9.31 6.00 18.29
C ALA A 100 10.32 6.81 19.13
N VAL A 101 10.45 8.10 18.85
CA VAL A 101 11.51 8.97 19.42
C VAL A 101 10.94 9.96 20.46
N GLY A 102 9.63 10.22 20.45
CA GLY A 102 8.94 11.16 21.34
C GLY A 102 8.98 12.61 20.87
N GLN A 103 9.56 12.88 19.69
CA GLN A 103 9.62 14.20 19.06
C GLN A 103 9.75 14.03 17.54
N ASP A 104 9.26 15.01 16.78
CA ASP A 104 9.54 15.09 15.36
C ASP A 104 11.00 15.50 15.13
N ILE A 105 11.73 14.72 14.32
CA ILE A 105 13.16 14.92 14.02
C ILE A 105 13.45 14.98 12.52
N LEU A 106 12.41 15.07 11.68
CA LEU A 106 12.50 15.08 10.23
C LEU A 106 12.30 16.49 9.64
#